data_AF-N1UFD0-F1
#
_entry.id   AF-N1UFD0-F1
#
_cell.length_a   1.000
_cell.length_b   1.000
_cell.length_c   1.000
_cell.angle_alpha   90.00
_cell.angle_beta   90.00
_cell.angle_gamma   90.00
#
_symmetry.space_group_name_H-M   'P 1'
#
loop_
_entity.id
_entity.type
_entity.pdbx_description
1 polymer ?
#
loop_
_entity_poly.entity_id
_entity_poly.type
_entity_poly.pdbx_seq_one_letter_code
_entity_poly.pdbx_strand_id
1 'polypeptide(L)'
;MICAEELLSSLPKEEILQEFISRINTAIQFCTEQNKIAALDFSWYYGGDPIDVAYAYGLASCKGQGKLSKTDLGPKEIPGIESDLEHGNLLEEDFSELPVDRAINLWVENLDPHVQKAKDKKELPFDADDILVDLFQIWNYRIGLEACKNISTEFQDILKKENHFGLLCRNMGDGRFRSV
;
A
#
# COMPACT_ATOMS: atom_id res chain seq x y z
N MET A 1 6.44 -24.42 13.19
CA MET A 1 5.77 -23.82 12.03
C MET A 1 5.65 -22.36 12.39
N ILE A 2 6.36 -21.49 11.69
CA ILE A 2 6.31 -20.05 11.97
C ILE A 2 4.96 -19.54 11.46
N CYS A 3 4.21 -18.82 12.30
CA CYS A 3 2.93 -18.24 11.91
C CYS A 3 3.13 -16.90 11.18
N ALA A 4 2.31 -16.57 10.18
CA ALA A 4 2.36 -15.28 9.49
C ALA A 4 2.23 -14.09 10.47
N GLU A 5 1.42 -14.25 11.51
CA GLU A 5 1.27 -13.25 12.57
C GLU A 5 2.56 -13.03 13.37
N GLU A 6 3.33 -14.10 13.63
CA GLU A 6 4.62 -14.01 14.34
C GLU A 6 5.66 -13.27 13.51
N LEU A 7 5.71 -13.53 12.20
CA LEU A 7 6.59 -12.82 11.27
C LEU A 7 6.24 -11.34 11.20
N LEU A 8 4.97 -11.02 10.98
CA LEU A 8 4.51 -9.62 10.95
C LEU A 8 4.74 -8.89 12.28
N SER A 9 4.63 -9.60 13.40
CA SER A 9 4.91 -9.05 14.74
C SER A 9 6.40 -8.83 15.01
N SER A 10 7.28 -9.50 14.24
CA SER A 10 8.73 -9.33 14.35
C SER A 10 9.26 -8.09 13.62
N LEU A 11 8.45 -7.51 12.71
CA LEU A 11 8.83 -6.28 12.00
C LEU A 11 8.97 -5.12 12.99
N PRO A 12 9.97 -4.23 12.80
CA PRO A 12 10.13 -3.03 13.60
C PRO A 12 9.06 -1.99 13.19
N LYS A 13 7.80 -2.24 13.58
CA LYS A 13 6.62 -1.47 13.15
C LYS A 13 6.83 0.05 13.28
N GLU A 14 7.33 0.49 14.44
CA GLU A 14 7.50 1.92 14.72
C GLU A 14 8.53 2.56 13.79
N GLU A 15 9.66 1.87 13.55
CA GLU A 15 10.70 2.36 12.63
C GLU A 15 10.14 2.50 11.21
N ILE A 16 9.42 1.48 10.74
CA ILE A 16 8.80 1.46 9.41
C ILE A 16 7.75 2.57 9.29
N LEU A 17 6.91 2.75 10.33
CA LEU A 17 5.93 3.83 10.38
C LEU A 17 6.59 5.21 10.28
N GLN A 18 7.68 5.45 11.02
CA GLN A 18 8.40 6.72 10.94
C GLN A 18 9.03 6.94 9.56
N GLU A 19 9.53 5.88 8.92
CA GLU A 19 10.04 5.96 7.55
C GLU A 19 8.91 6.32 6.57
N PHE A 20 7.75 5.66 6.65
CA PHE A 20 6.57 6.02 5.86
C PHE A 20 6.19 7.50 6.04
N ILE A 21 6.08 7.98 7.29
CA ILE A 21 5.75 9.38 7.58
C ILE A 21 6.77 10.33 6.95
N SER A 22 8.07 10.04 7.11
CA SER A 22 9.15 10.86 6.56
C SER A 22 9.10 10.93 5.04
N ARG A 23 8.87 9.79 4.37
CA ARG A 23 8.82 9.68 2.91
C ARG A 23 7.58 10.32 2.31
N ILE A 24 6.42 10.22 2.98
CA ILE A 24 5.20 10.93 2.59
C ILE A 24 5.40 12.44 2.74
N ASN A 25 5.94 12.90 3.87
CA ASN A 25 6.22 14.33 4.09
C ASN A 25 7.15 14.90 2.99
N THR A 26 8.22 14.16 2.66
CA THR A 26 9.16 14.54 1.61
C THR A 26 8.48 14.62 0.24
N ALA A 27 7.62 13.67 -0.07
CA ALA A 27 6.87 13.65 -1.32
C ALA A 27 5.87 14.80 -1.42
N ILE A 28 5.15 15.11 -0.34
CA ILE A 28 4.23 16.25 -0.30
C ILE A 28 5.01 17.55 -0.50
N GLN A 29 6.16 17.71 0.17
CA GLN A 29 7.01 18.89 -0.01
C GLN A 29 7.40 19.06 -1.49
N PHE A 30 7.92 18.00 -2.12
CA PHE A 30 8.26 18.02 -3.54
C PHE A 30 7.06 18.44 -4.41
N CYS A 31 5.87 17.90 -4.13
CA CYS A 31 4.65 18.27 -4.86
C CYS A 31 4.28 19.74 -4.67
N THR A 32 4.41 20.28 -3.47
CA THR A 32 4.11 21.70 -3.19
C THR A 32 5.09 22.66 -3.85
N GLU A 33 6.34 22.24 -4.08
CA GLU A 33 7.32 23.01 -4.86
C GLU A 33 7.03 22.94 -6.37
N GLN A 34 6.35 21.88 -6.81
CA GLN A 34 5.95 21.63 -8.19
C GLN A 34 4.46 21.92 -8.39
N ASN A 35 4.09 23.20 -8.55
CA ASN A 35 2.70 23.70 -8.72
C ASN A 35 1.84 23.03 -9.83
N LYS A 36 2.39 22.09 -10.60
CA LYS A 36 1.69 21.28 -11.61
C LYS A 36 1.09 19.99 -11.04
N ILE A 37 1.57 19.50 -9.88
CA ILE A 37 1.13 18.23 -9.29
C ILE A 37 -0.09 18.49 -8.41
N ALA A 38 -1.19 17.81 -8.72
CA ALA A 38 -2.46 17.90 -8.00
C ALA A 38 -2.83 16.58 -7.30
N ALA A 39 -2.06 15.52 -7.46
CA ALA A 39 -2.22 14.33 -6.64
C ALA A 39 -0.92 13.56 -6.51
N LEU A 40 -0.79 12.85 -5.40
CA LEU A 40 0.32 12.00 -5.03
C LEU A 40 -0.22 10.61 -4.73
N ASP A 41 0.25 9.61 -5.45
CA ASP A 41 -0.12 8.21 -5.26
C ASP A 41 1.12 7.38 -4.94
N PHE A 42 1.02 6.56 -3.89
CA PHE A 42 1.96 5.50 -3.59
C PHE A 42 1.26 4.17 -3.83
N SER A 43 1.78 3.38 -4.76
CA SER A 43 1.15 2.13 -5.15
C SER A 43 2.11 0.96 -5.19
N TRP A 44 1.65 -0.22 -4.79
CA TRP A 44 2.41 -1.47 -4.82
C TRP A 44 1.49 -2.67 -5.07
N TYR A 45 2.05 -3.75 -5.61
CA TYR A 45 1.35 -5.03 -5.81
C TYR A 45 2.31 -6.22 -5.81
N TYR A 46 2.01 -7.24 -4.99
CA TYR A 46 2.82 -8.46 -4.96
C TYR A 46 2.23 -9.46 -5.93
N GLY A 47 2.88 -9.62 -7.09
CA GLY A 47 2.46 -10.52 -8.17
C GLY A 47 3.16 -11.88 -8.18
N GLY A 48 3.91 -12.23 -7.13
CA GLY A 48 4.69 -13.48 -7.06
C GLY A 48 6.21 -13.31 -7.09
N ASP A 49 6.70 -12.09 -7.27
CA ASP A 49 8.10 -11.72 -7.11
C ASP A 49 8.25 -10.71 -5.96
N PRO A 50 9.38 -10.67 -5.24
CA PRO A 50 9.65 -9.63 -4.24
C PRO A 50 9.31 -8.24 -4.82
N ILE A 51 8.43 -7.51 -4.15
CA ILE A 51 8.24 -6.09 -4.49
C ILE A 51 9.45 -5.34 -3.92
N ASP A 52 9.97 -4.42 -4.73
CA ASP A 52 10.76 -3.31 -4.22
C ASP A 52 9.89 -2.40 -3.32
N VAL A 53 10.26 -1.13 -3.22
CA VAL A 53 9.51 -0.06 -2.58
C VAL A 53 8.23 0.33 -3.34
N ALA A 54 7.32 1.04 -2.69
CA ALA A 54 6.19 1.69 -3.33
C ALA A 54 6.59 3.10 -3.76
N TYR A 55 6.79 3.34 -5.05
CA TYR A 55 7.20 4.64 -5.57
C TYR A 55 6.07 5.69 -5.52
N ALA A 56 6.49 6.95 -5.41
CA ALA A 56 5.63 8.12 -5.48
C ALA A 56 5.34 8.52 -6.93
N TYR A 57 4.07 8.65 -7.26
CA TYR A 57 3.59 9.12 -8.56
C TYR A 57 2.87 10.46 -8.40
N GLY A 58 3.41 11.50 -9.03
CA GLY A 58 2.85 12.84 -9.08
C GLY A 58 1.94 13.00 -10.30
N LEU A 59 0.67 13.32 -10.07
CA LEU A 59 -0.38 13.30 -11.08
C LEU A 59 -0.98 14.69 -11.30
N ALA A 60 -1.43 14.97 -12.52
CA ALA A 60 -2.02 16.26 -12.90
C ALA A 60 -3.40 16.52 -12.29
N SER A 61 -4.10 15.48 -11.82
CA SER A 61 -5.40 15.58 -11.15
C SER A 61 -5.76 14.28 -10.45
N CYS A 62 -6.60 14.35 -9.41
CA CYS A 62 -7.34 13.21 -8.88
C CYS A 62 -8.81 13.35 -9.32
N LYS A 63 -9.32 12.39 -10.11
CA LYS A 63 -10.71 12.36 -10.57
C LYS A 63 -11.45 11.21 -9.89
N GLY A 64 -12.39 11.56 -9.02
CA GLY A 64 -13.23 10.59 -8.30
C GLY A 64 -12.94 10.58 -6.80
N GLN A 65 -13.90 10.08 -6.02
CA GLN A 65 -13.79 9.95 -4.57
C GLN A 65 -13.38 8.54 -4.13
N GLY A 66 -13.03 7.64 -5.07
CA GLY A 66 -12.84 6.22 -4.79
C GLY A 66 -14.14 5.59 -4.28
N LYS A 67 -14.76 4.67 -5.03
CA LYS A 67 -15.78 3.83 -4.40
C LYS A 67 -15.08 2.72 -3.65
N LEU A 68 -15.31 2.66 -2.35
CA LEU A 68 -14.94 1.51 -1.55
C LEU A 68 -15.87 0.36 -1.95
N SER A 69 -15.30 -0.69 -2.54
CA SER A 69 -15.98 -1.96 -2.75
C SER A 69 -16.45 -2.47 -1.37
N LYS A 70 -17.77 -2.51 -1.12
CA LYS A 70 -18.33 -3.14 0.10
C LYS A 70 -18.14 -4.65 0.11
N THR A 71 -17.64 -5.21 -0.98
CA THR A 71 -17.34 -6.62 -1.20
C THR A 71 -15.87 -6.95 -0.97
N ASP A 72 -15.01 -5.96 -0.69
CA ASP A 72 -13.66 -6.25 -0.19
C ASP A 72 -13.78 -6.93 1.16
N LEU A 73 -13.45 -8.22 1.21
CA LEU A 73 -13.40 -9.06 2.40
C LEU A 73 -12.24 -8.67 3.35
N GLY A 74 -11.86 -7.39 3.36
CA GLY A 74 -10.83 -6.84 4.24
C GLY A 74 -11.33 -6.68 5.68
N PRO A 75 -10.42 -6.55 6.66
CA PRO A 75 -10.78 -6.29 8.05
C PRO A 75 -11.65 -5.03 8.19
N LYS A 76 -12.72 -5.09 9.01
CA LYS A 76 -13.70 -4.00 9.17
C LYS A 76 -13.09 -2.66 9.59
N GLU A 77 -11.92 -2.71 10.23
CA GLU A 77 -11.20 -1.56 10.76
C GLU A 77 -10.42 -0.80 9.68
N ILE A 78 -10.32 -1.37 8.47
CA ILE A 78 -9.54 -0.86 7.36
C ILE A 78 -10.52 -0.33 6.29
N PRO A 79 -10.40 0.93 5.85
CA PRO A 79 -11.14 1.41 4.69
C PRO A 79 -10.82 0.53 3.48
N GLY A 80 -11.84 0.10 2.74
CA GLY A 80 -11.66 -0.74 1.54
C GLY A 80 -10.63 -0.18 0.56
N ILE A 81 -10.15 -1.02 -0.35
CA ILE A 81 -9.17 -0.61 -1.34
C ILE A 81 -9.95 0.10 -2.47
N GLU A 82 -9.58 1.34 -2.78
CA GLU A 82 -10.34 2.18 -3.72
C GLU A 82 -10.24 1.64 -5.15
N SER A 83 -11.36 1.18 -5.71
CA SER A 83 -11.39 0.52 -7.03
C SER A 83 -11.59 1.48 -8.22
N ASP A 84 -12.10 2.71 -7.99
CA ASP A 84 -12.63 3.58 -9.05
C ASP A 84 -11.97 4.99 -9.08
N LEU A 85 -10.71 5.12 -8.66
CA LEU A 85 -9.98 6.38 -8.77
C LEU A 85 -9.42 6.56 -10.18
N GLU A 86 -9.90 7.59 -10.89
CA GLU A 86 -9.32 8.02 -12.16
C GLU A 86 -8.20 9.02 -11.91
N HIS A 87 -7.04 8.78 -12.52
CA HIS A 87 -5.90 9.67 -12.41
C HIS A 87 -5.79 10.60 -13.60
N GLY A 88 -5.27 11.81 -13.34
CA GLY A 88 -4.73 12.66 -14.39
C GLY A 88 -3.44 12.07 -14.97
N ASN A 89 -2.88 12.74 -15.97
CA ASN A 89 -1.60 12.34 -16.55
C ASN A 89 -0.52 12.27 -15.46
N LEU A 90 0.34 11.25 -15.54
CA LEU A 90 1.58 11.19 -14.79
C LEU A 90 2.47 12.38 -15.17
N LEU A 91 2.97 13.08 -14.17
CA LEU A 91 3.82 14.27 -14.32
C LEU A 91 5.25 14.04 -13.84
N GLU A 92 5.40 13.29 -12.75
CA GLU A 92 6.67 12.92 -12.13
C GLU A 92 6.50 11.55 -11.46
N GLU A 93 7.57 10.75 -11.42
CA GLU A 93 7.60 9.43 -10.76
C GLU A 93 8.92 9.26 -9.98
N ASP A 94 8.96 8.29 -9.08
CA ASP A 94 10.15 7.82 -8.37
C ASP A 94 10.91 8.87 -7.53
N PHE A 95 10.26 9.97 -7.15
CA PHE A 95 10.86 11.04 -6.35
C PHE A 95 10.78 10.80 -4.83
N SER A 96 10.03 9.78 -4.40
CA SER A 96 9.98 9.26 -3.04
C SER A 96 9.49 7.82 -3.07
N GLU A 97 9.68 7.08 -1.99
CA GLU A 97 9.40 5.65 -1.94
C GLU A 97 9.02 5.18 -0.53
N LEU A 98 8.08 4.25 -0.41
CA LEU A 98 7.69 3.64 0.87
C LEU A 98 8.25 2.21 1.00
N PRO A 99 8.79 1.82 2.17
CA PRO A 99 9.41 0.51 2.39
C PRO A 99 8.37 -0.60 2.60
N VAL A 100 7.63 -0.93 1.55
CA VAL A 100 6.64 -2.04 1.53
C VAL A 100 7.31 -3.40 1.35
N ASP A 101 8.54 -3.41 0.84
CA ASP A 101 9.40 -4.56 0.61
C ASP A 101 9.65 -5.35 1.89
N ARG A 102 9.82 -4.70 3.05
CA ARG A 102 10.17 -5.37 4.32
C ARG A 102 9.18 -6.45 4.72
N ALA A 103 7.87 -6.16 4.67
CA ALA A 103 6.84 -7.14 5.01
C ALA A 103 6.77 -8.25 3.95
N ILE A 104 6.95 -7.90 2.68
CA ILE A 104 6.81 -8.83 1.56
C ILE A 104 8.01 -9.78 1.50
N ASN A 105 9.22 -9.30 1.74
CA ASN A 105 10.42 -10.09 1.82
C ASN A 105 10.34 -11.09 2.99
N LEU A 106 9.73 -10.72 4.12
CA LEU A 106 9.47 -11.71 5.18
C LEU A 106 8.57 -12.86 4.71
N TRP A 107 7.54 -12.58 3.92
CA TRP A 107 6.70 -13.61 3.29
C TRP A 107 7.53 -14.50 2.34
N VAL A 108 8.24 -13.88 1.39
CA VAL A 108 9.02 -14.59 0.36
C VAL A 108 10.09 -15.47 0.99
N GLU A 109 10.80 -14.98 2.00
CA GLU A 109 11.93 -15.71 2.58
C GLU A 109 11.48 -16.82 3.54
N ASN A 110 10.40 -16.61 4.30
CA ASN A 110 10.08 -17.47 5.44
C ASN A 110 8.82 -18.32 5.27
N LEU A 111 7.91 -17.98 4.35
CA LEU A 111 6.64 -18.69 4.17
C LEU A 111 6.45 -19.22 2.75
N ASP A 112 6.79 -18.46 1.71
CA ASP A 112 6.55 -18.87 0.32
C ASP A 112 7.12 -20.26 0.00
N PRO A 113 8.37 -20.63 0.36
CA PRO A 113 8.90 -21.97 0.08
C PRO A 113 8.10 -23.10 0.74
N HIS A 114 7.53 -22.85 1.92
CA HIS A 114 6.70 -23.81 2.64
C HIS A 114 5.32 -23.92 2.01
N VAL A 115 4.76 -22.80 1.55
CA VAL A 115 3.47 -22.72 0.88
C VAL A 115 3.54 -23.39 -0.49
N GLN A 116 4.55 -23.11 -1.31
CA GLN A 116 4.76 -23.80 -2.59
C GLN A 116 4.90 -25.32 -2.39
N LYS A 117 5.70 -25.76 -1.41
CA LYS A 117 5.83 -27.19 -1.09
C LYS A 117 4.51 -27.86 -0.69
N ALA A 118 3.65 -27.15 0.03
CA ALA A 118 2.34 -27.67 0.43
C ALA A 118 1.34 -27.65 -0.74
N LYS A 119 1.41 -26.67 -1.64
CA LYS A 119 0.66 -26.63 -2.91
C LYS A 119 1.02 -27.81 -3.81
N ASP A 120 2.32 -28.09 -3.98
CA ASP A 120 2.81 -29.23 -4.77
C ASP A 120 2.25 -30.57 -4.26
N LYS A 121 2.09 -30.69 -2.94
CA LYS A 121 1.52 -31.86 -2.29
C LYS A 121 -0.01 -31.87 -2.23
N LYS A 122 -0.68 -30.82 -2.70
CA LYS A 122 -2.14 -30.61 -2.59
C LYS A 122 -2.63 -30.64 -1.13
N GLU A 123 -1.80 -30.16 -0.22
CA GLU A 123 -2.08 -30.06 1.22
C GLU A 123 -2.72 -28.71 1.60
N LEU A 124 -2.75 -27.75 0.66
CA LEU A 124 -3.39 -26.45 0.84
C LEU A 124 -4.66 -26.32 -0.01
N PRO A 125 -5.73 -25.70 0.53
CA PRO A 125 -6.85 -25.20 -0.26
C PRO A 125 -6.35 -24.24 -1.36
N PHE A 126 -7.08 -24.17 -2.48
CA PHE A 126 -6.69 -23.38 -3.66
C PHE A 126 -6.41 -21.90 -3.32
N ASP A 127 -7.13 -21.34 -2.34
CA ASP A 127 -7.16 -19.91 -2.04
C ASP A 127 -6.24 -19.53 -0.85
N ALA A 128 -5.60 -20.51 -0.20
CA ALA A 128 -4.86 -20.26 1.03
C ALA A 128 -3.58 -19.45 0.82
N ASP A 129 -2.98 -19.55 -0.37
CA ASP A 129 -1.82 -18.75 -0.78
C ASP A 129 -2.19 -17.27 -0.91
N ASP A 130 -3.26 -16.98 -1.64
CA ASP A 130 -3.78 -15.63 -1.85
C ASP A 130 -4.11 -14.95 -0.51
N ILE A 131 -4.76 -15.67 0.42
CA ILE A 131 -5.07 -15.16 1.76
C ILE A 131 -3.79 -14.81 2.54
N LEU A 132 -2.76 -15.64 2.46
CA LEU A 132 -1.51 -15.38 3.18
C LEU A 132 -0.78 -14.18 2.61
N VAL A 133 -0.68 -14.07 1.28
CA VAL A 133 -0.14 -12.90 0.58
C VAL A 133 -0.91 -11.63 0.99
N ASP A 134 -2.24 -11.71 1.02
CA ASP A 134 -3.10 -10.59 1.42
C ASP A 134 -2.80 -10.10 2.84
N LEU A 135 -2.40 -10.96 3.79
CA LEU A 135 -2.04 -10.52 5.14
C LEU A 135 -0.86 -9.54 5.15
N PHE A 136 0.20 -9.81 4.38
CA PHE A 136 1.38 -8.94 4.31
C PHE A 136 1.07 -7.65 3.56
N GLN A 137 0.26 -7.75 2.51
CA GLN A 137 -0.27 -6.64 1.75
C GLN A 137 -1.14 -5.70 2.61
N ILE A 138 -2.04 -6.26 3.41
CA ILE A 138 -2.90 -5.54 4.36
C ILE A 138 -2.06 -4.91 5.47
N TRP A 139 -0.99 -5.57 5.92
CA TRP A 139 -0.10 -5.01 6.92
C TRP A 139 0.54 -3.70 6.43
N ASN A 140 1.10 -3.69 5.21
CA ASN A 140 1.64 -2.48 4.59
C ASN A 140 0.59 -1.37 4.45
N TYR A 141 -0.63 -1.73 4.03
CA TYR A 141 -1.72 -0.77 3.90
C TYR A 141 -2.10 -0.13 5.25
N ARG A 142 -2.12 -0.91 6.34
CA ARG A 142 -2.34 -0.38 7.70
C ARG A 142 -1.29 0.64 8.10
N ILE A 143 -0.02 0.36 7.82
CA ILE A 143 1.08 1.30 8.10
C ILE A 143 0.91 2.57 7.26
N GLY A 144 0.61 2.45 5.97
CA GLY A 144 0.34 3.59 5.09
C GLY A 144 -0.80 4.47 5.61
N LEU A 145 -1.92 3.86 6.01
CA LEU A 145 -3.06 4.58 6.58
C LEU A 145 -2.71 5.28 7.90
N GLU A 146 -1.94 4.62 8.77
CA GLU A 146 -1.45 5.19 10.02
C GLU A 146 -0.49 6.35 9.75
N ALA A 147 0.41 6.23 8.79
CA ALA A 147 1.34 7.27 8.38
C ALA A 147 0.61 8.51 7.85
N CYS A 148 -0.38 8.33 6.96
CA CYS A 148 -1.20 9.43 6.43
C CYS A 148 -1.92 10.23 7.53
N LYS A 149 -2.28 9.61 8.65
CA LYS A 149 -2.88 10.29 9.82
C LYS A 149 -1.86 11.06 10.66
N ASN A 150 -0.58 10.72 10.55
CA ASN A 150 0.52 11.22 11.36
C ASN A 150 1.54 12.07 10.57
N ILE A 151 1.25 12.44 9.31
CA ILE A 151 2.03 13.43 8.56
C ILE A 151 2.04 14.78 9.27
N SER A 152 3.01 15.63 8.94
CA SER A 152 3.21 16.93 9.60
C SER A 152 1.96 17.81 9.52
N THR A 153 1.68 18.59 10.57
CA THR A 153 0.49 19.46 10.64
C THR A 153 0.46 20.47 9.48
N GLU A 154 1.62 20.97 9.06
CA GLU A 154 1.76 21.84 7.89
C GLU A 154 1.18 21.19 6.63
N PHE A 155 1.54 19.94 6.34
CA PHE A 155 1.04 19.22 5.18
C PHE A 155 -0.42 18.79 5.32
N GLN A 156 -0.88 18.49 6.54
CA GLN A 156 -2.31 18.28 6.78
C GLN A 156 -3.15 19.52 6.42
N ASP A 157 -2.62 20.72 6.69
CA ASP A 157 -3.31 21.96 6.38
C ASP A 157 -3.30 22.27 4.88
N ILE A 158 -2.23 21.91 4.16
CA ILE A 158 -2.16 21.99 2.69
C ILE A 158 -3.24 21.09 2.06
N LEU A 159 -3.30 19.82 2.49
CA LEU A 159 -4.29 18.85 2.03
C LEU A 159 -5.74 19.29 2.31
N LYS A 160 -5.98 20.07 3.37
CA LYS A 160 -7.31 20.60 3.72
C LYS A 160 -7.67 21.88 2.96
N LYS A 161 -6.70 22.75 2.69
CA LYS A 161 -6.92 24.04 2.00
C LYS A 161 -7.07 23.87 0.50
N GLU A 162 -6.24 23.02 -0.08
CA GLU A 162 -6.34 22.68 -1.48
C GLU A 162 -7.34 21.53 -1.61
N ASN A 163 -8.62 21.84 -1.86
CA ASN A 163 -9.64 20.88 -2.32
C ASN A 163 -9.25 20.16 -3.64
N HIS A 164 -8.01 20.28 -4.08
CA HIS A 164 -7.45 19.82 -5.33
C HIS A 164 -6.21 18.93 -5.16
N PHE A 165 -5.59 18.84 -3.96
CA PHE A 165 -4.41 18.00 -3.74
C PHE A 165 -4.77 16.70 -3.00
N GLY A 166 -4.66 15.55 -3.69
CA GLY A 166 -4.98 14.23 -3.13
C GLY A 166 -3.74 13.44 -2.74
N LEU A 167 -3.76 12.78 -1.58
CA LEU A 167 -2.75 11.77 -1.18
C LEU A 167 -3.41 10.39 -1.16
N LEU A 168 -2.79 9.42 -1.83
CA LEU A 168 -3.25 8.05 -1.95
C LEU A 168 -2.12 7.08 -1.60
N CYS A 169 -2.44 6.06 -0.80
CA CYS A 169 -1.56 4.93 -0.51
C CYS A 169 -2.37 3.67 -0.76
N ARG A 170 -2.11 2.94 -1.85
CA ARG A 170 -3.00 1.87 -2.32
C ARG A 170 -2.24 0.61 -2.69
N ASN A 171 -2.87 -0.52 -2.40
CA ASN A 171 -2.45 -1.78 -2.94
C ASN A 171 -3.17 -2.03 -4.28
N MET A 172 -2.41 -2.21 -5.34
CA MET A 172 -2.89 -2.48 -6.69
C MET A 172 -3.12 -3.99 -6.87
N GLY A 173 -4.12 -4.59 -6.22
CA GLY A 173 -4.50 -5.97 -6.55
C GLY A 173 -4.70 -6.15 -8.08
N ASP A 174 -4.65 -7.39 -8.61
CA ASP A 174 -4.78 -7.76 -10.05
C ASP A 174 -6.10 -7.32 -10.75
N GLY A 175 -6.83 -6.31 -10.26
CA GLY A 175 -8.15 -5.95 -10.76
C GLY A 175 -9.15 -7.11 -10.68
N ARG A 176 -8.79 -8.18 -9.97
CA ARG A 176 -9.49 -9.45 -9.82
C ARG A 176 -9.57 -9.77 -8.33
N PHE A 177 -10.27 -8.93 -7.58
CA PHE A 177 -10.97 -9.45 -6.42
C PHE A 177 -12.01 -10.44 -6.96
N ARG A 178 -11.65 -11.72 -6.98
CA ARG A 178 -12.62 -12.78 -7.24
C ARG A 178 -13.61 -12.75 -6.09
N SER A 179 -14.82 -12.31 -6.38
CA SER A 179 -15.98 -12.62 -5.57
C SER A 179 -16.01 -14.12 -5.33
N VAL A 180 -15.85 -14.54 -4.07
CA VAL A 180 -16.37 -15.83 -3.61
C VAL A 180 -17.80 -15.59 -3.14
#